data_AF-A0A927A725-F1
#
_entry.id   AF-A0A927A725-F1
#
_cell.length_a   1.000
_cell.length_b   1.000
_cell.length_c   1.000
_cell.angle_alpha   90.00
_cell.angle_beta   90.00
_cell.angle_gamma   90.00
#
_symmetry.space_group_name_H-M   'P 1'
#
loop_
_entity.id
_entity.type
_entity.pdbx_description
1 polymer ?
#
loop_
_entity_poly.entity_id
_entity_poly.type
_entity_poly.pdbx_seq_one_letter_code
_entity_poly.pdbx_strand_id
1 'polypeptide(L)'
;MVQTPEKPATKLPPSHHEFAEVIHRLEAGGSMLPDTPENLMQIIGLYKAYAVPMDFYWRDLLYIAEREFLNPLPFFKYFLSQEYLDRHNHYAGDDADLRIWRGVATAHPELLAFMEKGETFKMPKLLHHLFHDRINMEFAEACMQAMLWHRHMYAPINQFDAYLDSDEYKANADRAIKAYFRGNPAMLALHKLFPEMFLEQCRQMSYYSNLGLFWEVMAPVFFEMSDIYDEGGFKGVPDAMNFLVNGIFAIAGRPIYHHVYIRGECYEIIPKSKGFTWLYEAALPYVEAVFYRTAPFRGTKSYNAQANQVPADQKDFHYGILYADVFPVGTAGIPPTLLMQDMLHFLPPYLVDYYSKHCRGEEDMLIQLGVSFQRSMYNVTSAVIQALRTALLYPLDDPNPKHLQANREFFESQLNRFTRADYGIRDAARLRSIQSQDYR
;
A
#
# COMPACT_ATOMS: atom_id res chain seq x y z
N MET A 1 -0.07 24.34 -34.41
CA MET A 1 1.19 24.77 -33.77
C MET A 1 1.02 24.55 -32.28
N VAL A 2 1.56 23.46 -31.76
CA VAL A 2 1.55 23.17 -30.32
C VAL A 2 2.53 24.16 -29.69
N GLN A 3 2.04 25.06 -28.85
CA GLN A 3 2.91 25.90 -28.03
C GLN A 3 3.67 24.98 -27.07
N THR A 4 4.97 24.83 -27.32
CA THR A 4 5.90 24.26 -26.34
C THR A 4 5.80 25.14 -25.08
N PRO A 5 5.46 24.59 -23.90
CA PRO A 5 5.50 25.36 -22.67
C PRO A 5 6.93 25.91 -22.49
N GLU A 6 7.07 27.20 -22.18
CA GLU A 6 8.37 27.76 -21.82
C GLU A 6 8.96 26.93 -20.68
N LYS A 7 10.07 26.23 -20.94
CA LYS A 7 10.83 25.52 -19.90
C LYS A 7 11.20 26.55 -18.84
N PRO A 8 10.77 26.41 -17.57
CA PRO A 8 11.26 27.28 -16.51
C PRO A 8 12.78 27.17 -16.50
N ALA A 9 13.47 28.31 -16.51
CA ALA A 9 14.92 28.36 -16.54
C ALA A 9 15.47 27.60 -15.33
N THR A 10 15.98 26.39 -15.57
CA THR A 10 16.54 25.55 -14.51
C THR A 10 17.78 26.24 -13.95
N LYS A 11 17.77 26.57 -12.66
CA LYS A 11 18.90 27.24 -11.96
C LYS A 11 20.17 26.37 -11.90
N LEU A 12 20.05 25.08 -12.21
CA LEU A 12 21.13 24.11 -12.32
C LEU A 12 21.33 23.70 -13.78
N PRO A 13 22.54 23.25 -14.18
CA PRO A 13 22.75 22.62 -15.49
C PRO A 13 21.86 21.38 -15.67
N PRO A 14 21.67 20.84 -16.88
CA PRO A 14 20.95 19.58 -17.07
C PRO A 14 21.57 18.42 -16.26
N SER A 15 20.75 17.51 -15.74
CA SER A 15 21.25 16.30 -15.08
C SER A 15 21.83 15.34 -16.14
N HIS A 16 22.91 14.65 -15.79
CA HIS A 16 23.52 13.61 -16.63
C HIS A 16 22.97 12.21 -16.33
N HIS A 17 22.01 12.10 -15.41
CA HIS A 17 21.42 10.83 -15.03
C HIS A 17 20.58 10.25 -16.17
N GLU A 18 20.50 8.92 -16.23
CA GLU A 18 19.74 8.17 -17.23
C GLU A 18 18.26 8.60 -17.33
N PHE A 19 17.69 8.99 -16.19
CA PHE A 19 16.32 9.49 -16.04
C PHE A 19 16.25 11.01 -15.87
N ALA A 20 17.10 11.78 -16.57
CA ALA A 20 17.17 13.24 -16.44
C ALA A 20 15.80 13.95 -16.58
N GLU A 21 14.98 13.55 -17.56
CA GLU A 21 13.63 14.13 -17.75
C GLU A 21 12.70 13.87 -16.56
N VAL A 22 12.85 12.72 -15.88
CA VAL A 22 12.09 12.41 -14.66
C VAL A 22 12.55 13.29 -13.51
N ILE A 23 13.87 13.49 -13.37
CA ILE A 23 14.45 14.38 -12.35
C ILE A 23 13.97 15.80 -12.54
N HIS A 24 13.98 16.31 -13.78
CA HIS A 24 13.51 17.67 -14.06
C HIS A 24 12.03 17.85 -13.71
N ARG A 25 11.18 16.83 -13.90
CA ARG A 25 9.80 16.87 -13.41
C ARG A 25 9.72 16.88 -11.89
N LEU A 26 10.50 16.07 -11.18
CA LEU A 26 10.53 16.07 -9.72
C LEU A 26 11.03 17.41 -9.15
N GLU A 27 12.06 18.00 -9.76
CA GLU A 27 12.58 19.34 -9.41
C GLU A 27 11.54 20.45 -9.64
N ALA A 28 10.66 20.27 -10.62
CA ALA A 28 9.53 21.17 -10.86
C ALA A 28 8.31 20.90 -9.95
N GLY A 29 8.42 19.97 -8.99
CA GLY A 29 7.34 19.62 -8.07
C GLY A 29 6.31 18.66 -8.66
N GLY A 30 6.64 18.02 -9.78
CA GLY A 30 5.81 17.04 -10.45
C GLY A 30 6.10 15.59 -10.01
N SER A 31 5.53 14.68 -10.79
CA SER A 31 5.57 13.23 -10.60
C SER A 31 6.61 12.55 -11.48
N MET A 32 6.95 11.29 -11.16
CA MET A 32 7.72 10.43 -12.05
C MET A 32 6.98 10.12 -13.36
N LEU A 33 5.67 10.35 -13.43
CA LEU A 33 4.85 10.20 -14.62
C LEU A 33 4.78 11.49 -15.45
N PRO A 34 4.59 11.39 -16.78
CA PRO A 34 4.18 12.52 -17.60
C PRO A 34 2.82 13.08 -17.14
N ASP A 35 2.70 14.41 -17.16
CA ASP A 35 1.44 15.09 -16.85
C ASP A 35 0.55 15.14 -18.10
N THR A 36 -0.34 14.15 -18.24
CA THR A 36 -1.34 14.08 -19.31
C THR A 36 -2.72 13.85 -18.72
N PRO A 37 -3.80 14.34 -19.37
CA PRO A 37 -5.17 14.06 -18.95
C PRO A 37 -5.46 12.55 -18.87
N GLU A 38 -4.88 11.77 -19.79
CA GLU A 38 -4.98 10.32 -19.83
C GLU A 38 -4.35 9.66 -18.59
N ASN A 39 -3.14 10.08 -18.20
CA ASN A 39 -2.51 9.59 -16.97
C ASN A 39 -3.34 9.98 -15.74
N LEU A 40 -3.83 11.22 -15.67
CA LEU A 40 -4.66 11.66 -14.54
C LEU A 40 -5.92 10.80 -14.41
N MET A 41 -6.66 10.59 -15.50
CA MET A 41 -7.86 9.73 -15.52
C MET A 41 -7.55 8.30 -15.05
N GLN A 42 -6.50 7.68 -15.57
CA GLN A 42 -6.07 6.34 -15.13
C GLN A 42 -5.71 6.33 -13.65
N ILE A 43 -4.93 7.30 -13.18
CA ILE A 43 -4.46 7.38 -11.81
C ILE A 43 -5.64 7.47 -10.84
N ILE A 44 -6.54 8.43 -11.07
CA ILE A 44 -7.69 8.67 -10.19
C ILE A 44 -8.69 7.51 -10.28
N GLY A 45 -8.98 7.02 -11.48
CA GLY A 45 -9.91 5.90 -11.62
C GLY A 45 -9.43 4.62 -10.94
N LEU A 46 -8.11 4.38 -10.91
CA LEU A 46 -7.54 3.29 -10.13
C LEU A 46 -7.54 3.56 -8.62
N TYR A 47 -7.36 4.81 -8.18
CA TYR A 47 -7.55 5.15 -6.76
C TYR A 47 -8.98 4.85 -6.31
N LYS A 48 -9.99 5.19 -7.11
CA LYS A 48 -11.39 4.81 -6.83
C LYS A 48 -11.59 3.31 -6.76
N ALA A 49 -11.14 2.58 -7.79
CA ALA A 49 -11.31 1.13 -7.86
C ALA A 49 -10.56 0.38 -6.75
N TYR A 50 -9.44 0.94 -6.27
CA TYR A 50 -8.66 0.36 -5.19
C TYR A 50 -9.18 0.73 -3.80
N ALA A 51 -9.76 1.91 -3.62
CA ALA A 51 -10.25 2.37 -2.32
C ALA A 51 -11.35 1.47 -1.75
N VAL A 52 -12.21 0.91 -2.61
CA VAL A 52 -13.31 0.02 -2.19
C VAL A 52 -12.82 -1.30 -1.57
N PRO A 53 -11.98 -2.12 -2.22
CA PRO A 53 -11.40 -3.30 -1.57
C PRO A 53 -10.47 -2.92 -0.42
N MET A 54 -9.74 -1.80 -0.51
CA MET A 54 -8.93 -1.31 0.61
C MET A 54 -9.78 -1.01 1.86
N ASP A 55 -11.00 -0.50 1.70
CA ASP A 55 -11.95 -0.30 2.80
C ASP A 55 -12.33 -1.62 3.49
N PHE A 56 -12.45 -2.71 2.74
CA PHE A 56 -12.58 -4.05 3.33
C PHE A 56 -11.28 -4.47 4.03
N TYR A 57 -10.14 -4.29 3.36
CA TYR A 57 -8.85 -4.77 3.83
C TYR A 57 -8.48 -4.20 5.19
N TRP A 58 -8.58 -2.88 5.38
CA TRP A 58 -8.18 -2.29 6.66
C TRP A 58 -9.07 -2.78 7.80
N ARG A 59 -10.38 -2.94 7.56
CA ARG A 59 -11.33 -3.45 8.55
C ARG A 59 -11.00 -4.88 8.94
N ASP A 60 -10.75 -5.74 7.96
CA ASP A 60 -10.50 -7.16 8.18
C ASP A 60 -9.11 -7.41 8.79
N LEU A 61 -8.08 -6.65 8.38
CA LEU A 61 -6.77 -6.68 9.03
C LEU A 61 -6.85 -6.32 10.52
N LEU A 62 -7.61 -5.27 10.87
CA LEU A 62 -7.85 -4.92 12.27
C LEU A 62 -8.68 -5.99 12.97
N TYR A 63 -9.73 -6.52 12.34
CA TYR A 63 -10.52 -7.62 12.89
C TYR A 63 -9.65 -8.84 13.22
N ILE A 64 -8.75 -9.23 12.31
CA ILE A 64 -7.84 -10.36 12.52
C ILE A 64 -6.92 -10.11 13.71
N ALA A 65 -6.27 -8.93 13.76
CA ALA A 65 -5.37 -8.58 14.86
C ALA A 65 -6.09 -8.48 16.21
N GLU A 66 -7.29 -7.91 16.23
CA GLU A 66 -8.00 -7.52 17.44
C GLU A 66 -8.90 -8.63 18.00
N ARG A 67 -9.48 -9.49 17.14
CA ARG A 67 -10.52 -10.46 17.49
C ARG A 67 -10.16 -11.92 17.19
N GLU A 68 -9.49 -12.18 16.07
CA GLU A 68 -9.00 -13.53 15.71
C GLU A 68 -7.58 -13.81 16.25
N PHE A 69 -7.14 -13.02 17.24
CA PHE A 69 -5.82 -13.08 17.85
C PHE A 69 -5.42 -14.49 18.26
N LEU A 70 -4.43 -15.07 17.59
CA LEU A 70 -3.89 -16.41 17.88
C LEU A 70 -4.95 -17.53 17.87
N ASN A 71 -6.06 -17.34 17.13
CA ASN A 71 -7.02 -18.41 16.90
C ASN A 71 -6.31 -19.57 16.17
N PRO A 72 -6.21 -20.78 16.76
CA PRO A 72 -5.48 -21.89 16.15
C PRO A 72 -6.13 -22.41 14.86
N LEU A 73 -7.44 -22.19 14.71
CA LEU A 73 -8.24 -22.64 13.58
C LEU A 73 -9.10 -21.48 13.06
N PRO A 74 -8.47 -20.50 12.38
CA PRO A 74 -9.13 -19.27 11.95
C PRO A 74 -9.92 -19.49 10.66
N PHE A 75 -10.80 -20.49 10.63
CA PHE A 75 -11.58 -20.89 9.43
C PHE A 75 -12.40 -19.74 8.84
N PHE A 76 -12.82 -18.81 9.69
CA PHE A 76 -13.70 -17.69 9.33
C PHE A 76 -13.00 -16.33 9.46
N LYS A 77 -11.65 -16.28 9.41
CA LYS A 77 -10.92 -15.00 9.60
C LYS A 77 -11.33 -13.87 8.67
N TYR A 78 -11.87 -14.17 7.48
CA TYR A 78 -12.35 -13.19 6.50
C TYR A 78 -13.84 -12.86 6.64
N PHE A 79 -14.51 -13.38 7.67
CA PHE A 79 -15.92 -13.12 7.94
C PHE A 79 -16.02 -11.91 8.86
N LEU A 80 -15.72 -10.73 8.29
CA LEU A 80 -15.92 -9.44 8.95
C LEU A 80 -17.27 -9.38 9.67
N SER A 81 -17.25 -9.02 10.95
CA SER A 81 -18.46 -8.84 11.75
C SER A 81 -19.16 -7.54 11.38
N GLN A 82 -20.46 -7.45 11.67
CA GLN A 82 -21.23 -6.23 11.45
C GLN A 82 -20.65 -5.04 12.21
N GLU A 83 -20.13 -5.26 13.42
CA GLU A 83 -19.44 -4.23 14.22
C GLU A 83 -18.26 -3.60 13.48
N TYR A 84 -17.47 -4.37 12.72
CA TYR A 84 -16.33 -3.83 11.97
C TYR A 84 -16.73 -3.20 10.63
N LEU A 85 -17.84 -3.62 10.03
CA LEU A 85 -18.42 -2.94 8.87
C LEU A 85 -19.01 -1.58 9.26
N ASP A 86 -19.64 -1.52 10.43
CA ASP A 86 -20.22 -0.30 11.00
C ASP A 86 -19.19 0.52 11.79
N ARG A 87 -17.95 0.05 11.91
CA ARG A 87 -16.88 0.81 12.57
C ARG A 87 -16.63 2.09 11.79
N HIS A 88 -16.71 3.23 12.48
CA HIS A 88 -16.41 4.51 11.87
C HIS A 88 -14.90 4.60 11.59
N ASN A 89 -14.56 4.97 10.37
CA ASN A 89 -13.20 5.32 9.99
C ASN A 89 -12.84 6.68 10.62
N HIS A 90 -11.69 6.77 11.28
CA HIS A 90 -11.27 8.00 11.97
C HIS A 90 -11.00 9.20 11.05
N TYR A 91 -11.02 9.01 9.74
CA TYR A 91 -10.68 10.01 8.73
C TYR A 91 -11.80 10.27 7.70
N ALA A 92 -13.00 9.73 7.93
CA ALA A 92 -14.16 9.92 7.07
C ALA A 92 -15.44 10.16 7.88
N GLY A 93 -16.40 10.86 7.28
CA GLY A 93 -17.67 11.22 7.92
C GLY A 93 -17.59 12.47 8.82
N ASP A 94 -18.73 12.80 9.42
CA ASP A 94 -18.90 14.04 10.18
C ASP A 94 -18.24 14.01 11.57
N ASP A 95 -18.01 12.82 12.13
CA ASP A 95 -17.41 12.60 13.44
C ASP A 95 -15.92 12.19 13.38
N ALA A 96 -15.28 12.36 12.22
CA ALA A 96 -13.87 12.04 12.02
C ALA A 96 -12.94 12.87 12.92
N ASP A 97 -11.88 12.24 13.43
CA ASP A 97 -10.80 12.90 14.18
C ASP A 97 -10.09 13.96 13.32
N LEU A 98 -9.88 13.62 12.05
CA LEU A 98 -9.38 14.49 11.01
C LEU A 98 -10.10 14.13 9.71
N ARG A 99 -11.10 14.92 9.33
CA ARG A 99 -11.90 14.66 8.14
C ARG A 99 -11.08 14.85 6.86
N ILE A 100 -10.67 13.74 6.24
CA ILE A 100 -10.05 13.71 4.91
C ILE A 100 -11.15 13.52 3.87
N TRP A 101 -11.94 12.46 4.02
CA TRP A 101 -13.02 12.17 3.08
C TRP A 101 -14.35 12.74 3.56
N ARG A 102 -15.05 13.43 2.66
CA ARG A 102 -16.35 14.03 2.93
C ARG A 102 -17.50 13.02 2.97
N GLY A 103 -17.30 11.81 2.47
CA GLY A 103 -18.31 10.75 2.41
C GLY A 103 -18.61 10.06 3.75
N VAL A 104 -18.99 8.79 3.68
CA VAL A 104 -19.51 8.03 4.84
C VAL A 104 -18.38 7.53 5.75
N ALA A 105 -18.64 7.43 7.06
CA ALA A 105 -17.67 6.89 8.02
C ALA A 105 -17.61 5.35 8.03
N THR A 106 -18.71 4.68 7.71
CA THR A 106 -18.85 3.22 7.71
C THR A 106 -18.42 2.61 6.38
N ALA A 107 -18.53 1.28 6.25
CA ALA A 107 -18.13 0.57 5.04
C ALA A 107 -18.78 1.17 3.78
N HIS A 108 -17.98 1.31 2.72
CA HIS A 108 -18.40 1.98 1.49
C HIS A 108 -19.64 1.29 0.88
N PRO A 109 -20.64 2.02 0.36
CA PRO A 109 -21.87 1.41 -0.17
C PRO A 109 -21.63 0.39 -1.30
N GLU A 110 -20.68 0.65 -2.20
CA GLU A 110 -20.30 -0.31 -3.25
C GLU A 110 -19.70 -1.61 -2.66
N LEU A 111 -18.92 -1.51 -1.59
CA LEU A 111 -18.39 -2.69 -0.90
C LEU A 111 -19.52 -3.52 -0.31
N LEU A 112 -20.46 -2.87 0.38
CA LEU A 112 -21.62 -3.55 0.97
C LEU A 112 -22.49 -4.21 -0.10
N ALA A 113 -22.72 -3.53 -1.22
CA ALA A 113 -23.47 -4.08 -2.35
C ALA A 113 -22.79 -5.31 -2.95
N PHE A 114 -21.46 -5.27 -3.12
CA PHE A 114 -20.67 -6.41 -3.59
C PHE A 114 -20.69 -7.55 -2.57
N MET A 115 -20.52 -7.30 -1.27
CA MET A 115 -20.59 -8.34 -0.24
C MET A 115 -21.97 -9.01 -0.15
N GLU A 116 -23.05 -8.30 -0.49
CA GLU A 116 -24.40 -8.85 -0.52
C GLU A 116 -24.62 -9.75 -1.75
N LYS A 117 -24.21 -9.29 -2.93
CA LYS A 117 -24.57 -9.92 -4.22
C LYS A 117 -23.46 -10.74 -4.88
N GLY A 118 -22.21 -10.44 -4.58
CA GLY A 118 -21.07 -10.90 -5.35
C GLY A 118 -21.07 -10.37 -6.79
N GLU A 119 -20.26 -11.00 -7.65
CA GLU A 119 -20.32 -10.93 -9.11
C GLU A 119 -21.59 -11.60 -9.67
N THR A 120 -22.19 -12.52 -8.90
CA THR A 120 -23.28 -13.38 -9.37
C THR A 120 -24.66 -12.93 -8.87
N PHE A 121 -25.16 -13.56 -7.81
CA PHE A 121 -26.45 -13.26 -7.20
C PHE A 121 -26.36 -13.39 -5.68
N LYS A 122 -27.33 -12.79 -5.00
CA LYS A 122 -27.38 -12.77 -3.53
C LYS A 122 -27.36 -14.19 -2.94
N MET A 123 -26.33 -14.50 -2.18
CA MET A 123 -26.13 -15.76 -1.46
C MET A 123 -25.63 -15.53 -0.04
N PRO A 124 -25.75 -16.53 0.86
CA PRO A 124 -25.09 -16.48 2.16
C PRO A 124 -23.57 -16.30 2.02
N LYS A 125 -22.96 -15.52 2.92
CA LYS A 125 -21.51 -15.21 2.95
C LYS A 125 -20.63 -16.45 2.81
N LEU A 126 -21.01 -17.57 3.43
CA LEU A 126 -20.26 -18.83 3.30
C LEU A 126 -20.20 -19.34 1.85
N LEU A 127 -21.30 -19.28 1.10
CA LEU A 127 -21.32 -19.73 -0.29
C LEU A 127 -20.51 -18.79 -1.18
N HIS A 128 -20.65 -17.48 -0.99
CA HIS A 128 -19.80 -16.47 -1.63
C HIS A 128 -18.31 -16.81 -1.47
N HIS A 129 -17.88 -17.13 -0.24
CA HIS A 129 -16.48 -17.50 0.00
C HIS A 129 -16.08 -18.86 -0.62
N LEU A 130 -16.96 -19.88 -0.59
CA LEU A 130 -16.68 -21.21 -1.16
C LEU A 130 -16.59 -21.19 -2.68
N PHE A 131 -17.34 -20.31 -3.35
CA PHE A 131 -17.33 -20.15 -4.80
C PHE A 131 -16.35 -19.07 -5.28
N HIS A 132 -15.52 -18.52 -4.39
CA HIS A 132 -14.56 -17.45 -4.69
C HIS A 132 -15.22 -16.14 -5.20
N ASP A 133 -16.49 -15.93 -4.86
CA ASP A 133 -17.25 -14.71 -5.14
C ASP A 133 -17.10 -13.74 -3.96
N ARG A 134 -15.89 -13.20 -3.78
CA ARG A 134 -15.52 -12.39 -2.61
C ARG A 134 -14.29 -11.51 -2.86
N ILE A 135 -14.06 -10.60 -1.93
CA ILE A 135 -12.81 -9.85 -1.81
C ILE A 135 -11.63 -10.80 -1.48
N ASN A 136 -10.53 -10.63 -2.21
CA ASN A 136 -9.32 -11.44 -2.13
C ASN A 136 -8.36 -10.95 -1.02
N MET A 137 -8.78 -11.13 0.25
CA MET A 137 -7.98 -10.75 1.43
C MET A 137 -6.57 -11.33 1.50
N GLU A 138 -6.30 -12.43 0.79
CA GLU A 138 -4.97 -13.02 0.73
C GLU A 138 -3.93 -12.05 0.17
N PHE A 139 -4.34 -11.10 -0.69
CA PHE A 139 -3.44 -10.04 -1.14
C PHE A 139 -3.00 -9.13 0.02
N ALA A 140 -3.94 -8.71 0.86
CA ALA A 140 -3.67 -7.91 2.04
C ALA A 140 -2.70 -8.62 3.02
N GLU A 141 -2.91 -9.92 3.24
CA GLU A 141 -2.00 -10.71 4.05
C GLU A 141 -0.61 -10.86 3.42
N ALA A 142 -0.52 -11.01 2.10
CA ALA A 142 0.77 -11.06 1.40
C ALA A 142 1.55 -9.74 1.59
N CYS A 143 0.88 -8.58 1.54
CA CYS A 143 1.49 -7.28 1.87
C CYS A 143 1.96 -7.23 3.33
N MET A 144 1.13 -7.66 4.27
CA MET A 144 1.49 -7.69 5.70
C MET A 144 2.68 -8.62 5.95
N GLN A 145 2.69 -9.81 5.36
CA GLN A 145 3.80 -10.76 5.46
C GLN A 145 5.09 -10.20 4.85
N ALA A 146 4.98 -9.46 3.74
CA ALA A 146 6.12 -8.76 3.16
C ALA A 146 6.68 -7.72 4.14
N MET A 147 5.83 -6.95 4.84
CA MET A 147 6.28 -6.00 5.87
C MET A 147 6.93 -6.68 7.07
N LEU A 148 6.34 -7.78 7.56
CA LEU A 148 6.87 -8.56 8.68
C LEU A 148 8.25 -9.15 8.36
N TRP A 149 8.41 -9.69 7.15
CA TRP A 149 9.62 -10.42 6.77
C TRP A 149 10.79 -9.49 6.42
N HIS A 150 10.52 -8.31 5.85
CA HIS A 150 11.53 -7.30 5.57
C HIS A 150 11.80 -6.43 6.80
N ARG A 151 12.77 -6.86 7.61
CA ARG A 151 13.10 -6.19 8.88
C ARG A 151 14.00 -4.97 8.70
N HIS A 152 14.09 -4.14 9.75
CA HIS A 152 15.01 -3.00 9.87
C HIS A 152 14.92 -1.95 8.75
N MET A 153 13.76 -1.83 8.09
CA MET A 153 13.53 -0.80 7.09
C MET A 153 13.50 0.59 7.76
N TYR A 154 14.29 1.53 7.25
CA TYR A 154 14.44 2.88 7.80
C TYR A 154 14.90 2.95 9.27
N ALA A 155 15.55 1.91 9.80
CA ALA A 155 16.20 2.00 11.10
C ALA A 155 17.34 3.06 11.09
N PRO A 156 17.57 3.81 12.19
CA PRO A 156 16.88 3.75 13.47
C PRO A 156 15.62 4.65 13.57
N ILE A 157 15.18 5.25 12.46
CA ILE A 157 14.01 6.15 12.46
C ILE A 157 12.73 5.35 12.71
N ASN A 158 12.53 4.25 11.97
CA ASN A 158 11.50 3.27 12.30
C ASN A 158 11.91 2.50 13.56
N GLN A 159 11.05 2.55 14.58
CA GLN A 159 11.28 1.86 15.85
C GLN A 159 10.34 0.68 16.09
N PHE A 160 9.34 0.48 15.23
CA PHE A 160 8.31 -0.56 15.38
C PHE A 160 8.94 -1.95 15.45
N ASP A 161 9.77 -2.31 14.47
CA ASP A 161 10.39 -3.63 14.34
C ASP A 161 11.34 -3.93 15.53
N ALA A 162 12.15 -2.96 15.93
CA ALA A 162 13.05 -3.11 17.07
C ALA A 162 12.29 -3.30 18.40
N TYR A 163 11.13 -2.64 18.55
CA TYR A 163 10.29 -2.80 19.73
C TYR A 163 9.69 -4.20 19.86
N LEU A 164 9.40 -4.89 18.75
CA LEU A 164 8.87 -6.25 18.76
C LEU A 164 9.84 -7.29 19.38
N ASP A 165 11.11 -6.93 19.55
CA ASP A 165 12.12 -7.77 20.20
C ASP A 165 12.39 -7.37 21.66
N SER A 166 11.79 -6.28 22.13
CA SER A 166 11.99 -5.77 23.48
C SER A 166 11.34 -6.67 24.54
N ASP A 167 11.90 -6.64 25.76
CA ASP A 167 11.32 -7.36 26.90
C ASP A 167 9.93 -6.84 27.28
N GLU A 168 9.67 -5.56 27.03
CA GLU A 168 8.35 -4.96 27.23
C GLU A 168 7.30 -5.57 26.30
N TYR A 169 7.60 -5.64 25.00
CA TYR A 169 6.70 -6.28 24.04
C TYR A 169 6.45 -7.74 24.39
N LYS A 170 7.51 -8.50 24.73
CA LYS A 170 7.40 -9.90 25.16
C LYS A 170 6.51 -10.05 26.39
N ALA A 171 6.64 -9.17 27.37
CA ALA A 171 5.80 -9.19 28.57
C ALA A 171 4.32 -8.88 28.25
N ASN A 172 4.06 -7.89 27.39
CA ASN A 172 2.69 -7.55 26.98
C ASN A 172 2.05 -8.67 26.15
N ALA A 173 2.80 -9.24 25.20
CA ALA A 173 2.39 -10.37 24.40
C ALA A 173 2.08 -11.60 25.29
N ASP A 174 2.97 -11.95 26.22
CA ASP A 174 2.76 -13.10 27.12
C ASP A 174 1.50 -12.94 27.99
N ARG A 175 1.23 -11.72 28.49
CA ARG A 175 -0.02 -11.42 29.20
C ARG A 175 -1.24 -11.65 28.31
N ALA A 176 -1.22 -11.14 27.08
CA ALA A 176 -2.31 -11.30 26.13
C ALA A 176 -2.51 -12.78 25.72
N ILE A 177 -1.43 -13.52 25.44
CA ILE A 177 -1.47 -14.95 25.08
C ILE A 177 -2.09 -15.79 26.21
N LYS A 178 -1.62 -15.60 27.44
CA LYS A 178 -2.16 -16.29 28.62
C LYS A 178 -3.62 -15.95 28.88
N ALA A 179 -3.99 -14.68 28.65
CA ALA A 179 -5.39 -14.27 28.71
C ALA A 179 -6.20 -14.98 27.62
N TYR A 180 -5.76 -14.96 26.37
CA TYR A 180 -6.49 -15.57 25.25
C TYR A 180 -6.76 -17.05 25.50
N PHE A 181 -5.72 -17.82 25.84
CA PHE A 181 -5.81 -19.26 26.10
C PHE A 181 -6.29 -19.66 27.50
N ARG A 182 -6.74 -18.73 28.36
CA ARG A 182 -7.16 -19.02 29.75
C ARG A 182 -8.13 -20.21 29.88
N GLY A 183 -9.03 -20.39 28.91
CA GLY A 183 -10.01 -21.49 28.87
C GLY A 183 -9.54 -22.76 28.17
N ASN A 184 -8.32 -22.80 27.62
CA ASN A 184 -7.78 -23.90 26.83
C ASN A 184 -6.44 -24.39 27.41
N PRO A 185 -6.45 -25.36 28.35
CA PRO A 185 -5.24 -25.81 29.04
C PRO A 185 -4.22 -26.47 28.10
N ALA A 186 -4.66 -27.08 26.99
CA ALA A 186 -3.76 -27.65 25.99
C ALA A 186 -2.93 -26.55 25.31
N MET A 187 -3.57 -25.44 24.92
CA MET A 187 -2.87 -24.30 24.31
C MET A 187 -1.96 -23.57 25.31
N LEU A 188 -2.35 -23.46 26.58
CA LEU A 188 -1.48 -22.92 27.63
C LEU A 188 -0.25 -23.81 27.87
N ALA A 189 -0.42 -25.14 27.86
CA ALA A 189 0.70 -26.06 27.95
C ALA A 189 1.63 -25.94 26.74
N LEU A 190 1.06 -25.80 25.53
CA LEU A 190 1.83 -25.58 24.32
C LEU A 190 2.62 -24.27 24.37
N HIS A 191 2.01 -23.18 24.85
CA HIS A 191 2.69 -21.89 25.06
C HIS A 191 3.82 -21.99 26.08
N LYS A 192 3.60 -22.74 27.16
CA LYS A 192 4.66 -22.97 28.16
C LYS A 192 5.84 -23.76 27.60
N LEU A 193 5.60 -24.73 26.70
CA LEU A 193 6.64 -25.56 26.09
C LEU A 193 7.36 -24.84 24.95
N PHE A 194 6.64 -24.03 24.17
CA PHE A 194 7.14 -23.34 22.98
C PHE A 194 6.70 -21.86 22.98
N PRO A 195 7.22 -21.03 23.92
CA PRO A 195 6.76 -19.65 24.09
C PRO A 195 7.02 -18.77 22.86
N GLU A 196 8.13 -19.02 22.16
CA GLU A 196 8.50 -18.28 20.95
C GLU A 196 7.50 -18.50 19.81
N MET A 197 6.83 -19.66 19.73
CA MET A 197 5.89 -19.95 18.66
C MET A 197 4.71 -18.98 18.64
N PHE A 198 4.10 -18.72 19.79
CA PHE A 198 3.00 -17.77 19.91
C PHE A 198 3.48 -16.32 19.94
N LEU A 199 4.71 -16.08 20.41
CA LEU A 199 5.31 -14.76 20.31
C LEU A 199 5.49 -14.34 18.85
N GLU A 200 5.97 -15.21 17.96
CA GLU A 200 6.09 -14.91 16.53
C GLU A 200 4.73 -14.66 15.87
N GLN A 201 3.71 -15.45 16.23
CA GLN A 201 2.34 -15.20 15.76
C GLN A 201 1.80 -13.86 16.29
N CYS A 202 2.15 -13.47 17.52
CA CYS A 202 1.79 -12.17 18.08
C CYS A 202 2.47 -11.01 17.32
N ARG A 203 3.75 -11.18 16.92
CA ARG A 203 4.44 -10.22 16.04
C ARG A 203 3.72 -10.09 14.70
N GLN A 204 3.29 -11.21 14.12
CA GLN A 204 2.47 -11.19 12.91
C GLN A 204 1.17 -10.40 13.12
N MET A 205 0.42 -10.64 14.20
CA MET A 205 -0.80 -9.86 14.53
C MET A 205 -0.52 -8.36 14.70
N SER A 206 0.66 -8.01 15.19
CA SER A 206 1.07 -6.60 15.32
C SER A 206 1.28 -5.95 13.94
N TYR A 207 1.78 -6.70 12.95
CA TYR A 207 1.87 -6.24 11.56
C TYR A 207 0.51 -6.21 10.84
N TYR A 208 -0.43 -7.11 11.18
CA TYR A 208 -1.84 -6.97 10.75
C TYR A 208 -2.41 -5.63 11.22
N SER A 209 -2.23 -5.30 12.50
CA SER A 209 -2.69 -4.02 13.05
C SER A 209 -2.00 -2.82 12.41
N ASN A 210 -0.68 -2.88 12.21
CA ASN A 210 0.09 -1.83 11.53
C ASN A 210 -0.42 -1.57 10.10
N LEU A 211 -0.58 -2.60 9.27
CA LEU A 211 -1.08 -2.45 7.90
C LEU A 211 -2.56 -2.03 7.87
N GLY A 212 -3.37 -2.51 8.81
CA GLY A 212 -4.76 -2.06 8.96
C GLY A 212 -4.83 -0.56 9.24
N LEU A 213 -4.07 -0.05 10.21
CA LEU A 213 -3.99 1.39 10.51
C LEU A 213 -3.38 2.20 9.35
N PHE A 214 -2.49 1.60 8.54
CA PHE A 214 -2.00 2.23 7.32
C PHE A 214 -3.14 2.48 6.31
N TRP A 215 -3.89 1.43 5.98
CA TRP A 215 -4.97 1.50 4.99
C TRP A 215 -6.25 2.18 5.49
N GLU A 216 -6.46 2.26 6.80
CA GLU A 216 -7.53 3.09 7.39
C GLU A 216 -7.40 4.57 6.97
N VAL A 217 -6.16 5.06 6.79
CA VAL A 217 -5.88 6.40 6.25
C VAL A 217 -6.01 6.44 4.73
N MET A 218 -5.40 5.49 4.03
CA MET A 218 -5.26 5.56 2.57
C MET A 218 -6.58 5.38 1.83
N ALA A 219 -7.54 4.61 2.36
CA ALA A 219 -8.84 4.44 1.73
C ALA A 219 -9.61 5.78 1.62
N PRO A 220 -9.83 6.55 2.72
CA PRO A 220 -10.39 7.91 2.66
C PRO A 220 -9.65 8.86 1.74
N VAL A 221 -8.30 8.84 1.75
CA VAL A 221 -7.50 9.67 0.84
C VAL A 221 -7.85 9.38 -0.62
N PHE A 222 -7.92 8.11 -1.01
CA PHE A 222 -8.25 7.73 -2.38
C PHE A 222 -9.71 7.98 -2.75
N PHE A 223 -10.65 7.81 -1.83
CA PHE A 223 -12.05 8.20 -2.06
C PHE A 223 -12.19 9.70 -2.31
N GLU A 224 -11.61 10.54 -1.43
CA GLU A 224 -11.69 11.99 -1.58
C GLU A 224 -11.05 12.47 -2.88
N MET A 225 -9.92 11.88 -3.30
CA MET A 225 -9.32 12.19 -4.59
C MET A 225 -10.24 11.83 -5.77
N SER A 226 -10.97 10.71 -5.70
CA SER A 226 -11.96 10.39 -6.72
C SER A 226 -13.07 11.42 -6.78
N ASP A 227 -13.63 11.79 -5.63
CA ASP A 227 -14.73 12.74 -5.54
C ASP A 227 -14.30 14.12 -6.08
N ILE A 228 -13.11 14.60 -5.70
CA ILE A 228 -12.54 15.85 -6.22
C ILE A 228 -12.38 15.80 -7.74
N TYR A 229 -11.91 14.67 -8.29
CA TYR A 229 -11.76 14.53 -9.74
C TYR A 229 -13.11 14.56 -10.46
N ASP A 230 -14.12 13.86 -9.93
CA ASP A 230 -15.47 13.86 -10.50
C ASP A 230 -16.14 15.24 -10.41
N GLU A 231 -15.77 16.04 -9.39
CA GLU A 231 -16.14 17.47 -9.25
C GLU A 231 -15.34 18.40 -10.19
N GLY A 232 -14.34 17.88 -10.93
CA GLY A 232 -13.49 18.64 -11.84
C GLY A 232 -12.31 19.38 -11.19
N GLY A 233 -11.90 18.94 -9.99
CA GLY A 233 -11.01 19.68 -9.08
C GLY A 233 -9.50 19.54 -9.30
N PHE A 234 -9.02 18.59 -10.13
CA PHE A 234 -7.58 18.44 -10.40
C PHE A 234 -7.18 19.00 -11.77
N LYS A 235 -6.16 19.86 -11.77
CA LYS A 235 -5.63 20.46 -13.02
C LYS A 235 -4.70 19.54 -13.81
N GLY A 236 -4.11 18.54 -13.15
CA GLY A 236 -3.10 17.66 -13.71
C GLY A 236 -2.56 16.68 -12.67
N VAL A 237 -1.66 15.79 -13.09
CA VAL A 237 -1.00 14.80 -12.22
C VAL A 237 -0.25 15.45 -11.04
N PRO A 238 0.50 16.57 -11.21
CA PRO A 238 1.15 17.24 -10.08
C PRO A 238 0.17 17.72 -9.01
N ASP A 239 -1.02 18.16 -9.39
CA ASP A 239 -2.05 18.64 -8.46
C ASP A 239 -2.61 17.49 -7.61
N ALA A 240 -2.94 16.36 -8.27
CA ALA A 240 -3.33 15.13 -7.58
C ALA A 240 -2.22 14.59 -6.68
N MET A 241 -0.96 14.64 -7.11
CA MET A 241 0.19 14.25 -6.29
C MET A 241 0.36 15.17 -5.07
N ASN A 242 0.16 16.48 -5.23
CA ASN A 242 0.24 17.43 -4.11
C ASN A 242 -0.86 17.18 -3.07
N PHE A 243 -2.05 16.75 -3.49
CA PHE A 243 -3.08 16.29 -2.57
C PHE A 243 -2.58 15.12 -1.71
N LEU A 244 -1.91 14.12 -2.31
CA LEU A 244 -1.30 13.01 -1.57
C LEU A 244 -0.22 13.49 -0.60
N VAL A 245 0.66 14.40 -1.03
CA VAL A 245 1.73 14.96 -0.17
C VAL A 245 1.13 15.66 1.05
N ASN A 246 0.12 16.51 0.83
CA ASN A 246 -0.57 17.21 1.91
C ASN A 246 -1.29 16.23 2.85
N GLY A 247 -1.95 15.22 2.28
CA GLY A 247 -2.56 14.12 3.02
C GLY A 247 -1.55 13.44 3.94
N ILE A 248 -0.41 13.00 3.40
CA ILE A 248 0.69 12.36 4.16
C ILE A 248 1.13 13.22 5.34
N PHE A 249 1.36 14.51 5.14
CA PHE A 249 1.77 15.39 6.24
C PHE A 249 0.68 15.59 7.30
N ALA A 250 -0.59 15.66 6.90
CA ALA A 250 -1.70 15.87 7.81
C ALA A 250 -1.89 14.68 8.78
N ILE A 251 -1.59 13.47 8.34
CA ILE A 251 -1.74 12.23 9.12
C ILE A 251 -0.42 11.65 9.62
N ALA A 252 0.72 12.28 9.33
CA ALA A 252 2.04 11.74 9.65
C ALA A 252 2.20 11.35 11.14
N GLY A 253 1.58 12.11 12.05
CA GLY A 253 1.63 11.90 13.49
C GLY A 253 0.53 11.00 14.07
N ARG A 254 -0.31 10.37 13.25
CA ARG A 254 -1.37 9.48 13.73
C ARG A 254 -0.78 8.22 14.37
N PRO A 255 -1.34 7.73 15.50
CA PRO A 255 -0.70 6.70 16.27
C PRO A 255 -0.77 5.33 15.60
N ILE A 256 0.32 4.57 15.65
CA ILE A 256 0.36 3.14 15.35
C ILE A 256 0.40 2.38 16.68
N TYR A 257 -0.49 1.41 16.84
CA TYR A 257 -0.66 0.64 18.07
C TYR A 257 -1.19 -0.76 17.75
N HIS A 258 -1.23 -1.63 18.75
CA HIS A 258 -1.87 -2.94 18.65
C HIS A 258 -2.58 -3.25 19.97
N HIS A 259 -3.91 -3.19 19.92
CA HIS A 259 -4.78 -3.52 21.03
C HIS A 259 -5.53 -4.80 20.69
N VAL A 260 -5.57 -5.77 21.60
CA VAL A 260 -6.37 -6.99 21.41
C VAL A 260 -7.53 -7.02 22.41
N TYR A 261 -8.72 -7.42 21.96
CA TYR A 261 -9.92 -7.45 22.79
C TYR A 261 -10.31 -8.88 23.13
N ILE A 262 -10.01 -9.30 24.36
CA ILE A 262 -10.19 -10.68 24.83
C ILE A 262 -11.30 -10.69 25.88
N ARG A 263 -12.46 -11.26 25.56
CA ARG A 263 -13.62 -11.39 26.48
C ARG A 263 -14.02 -10.05 27.14
N GLY A 264 -14.05 -8.98 26.34
CA GLY A 264 -14.46 -7.64 26.76
C GLY A 264 -13.35 -6.80 27.42
N GLU A 265 -12.14 -7.36 27.61
CA GLU A 265 -10.99 -6.65 28.15
C GLU A 265 -10.00 -6.30 27.03
N CYS A 266 -9.49 -5.06 27.05
CA CYS A 266 -8.45 -4.59 26.13
C CYS A 266 -7.06 -4.90 26.71
N TYR A 267 -6.22 -5.58 25.93
CA TYR A 267 -4.81 -5.79 26.23
C TYR A 267 -3.98 -4.99 25.22
N GLU A 268 -3.24 -4.00 25.71
CA GLU A 268 -2.33 -3.19 24.88
C GLU A 268 -1.03 -3.96 24.66
N ILE A 269 -0.88 -4.58 23.49
CA ILE A 269 0.38 -5.26 23.10
C ILE A 269 1.42 -4.20 22.74
N ILE A 270 1.02 -3.24 21.92
CA ILE A 270 1.77 -2.03 21.61
C ILE A 270 0.88 -0.84 22.04
N PRO A 271 1.19 -0.18 23.16
CA PRO A 271 0.36 0.92 23.66
C PRO A 271 0.61 2.19 22.85
N LYS A 272 -0.42 3.03 22.69
CA LYS A 272 -0.31 4.35 22.02
C LYS A 272 0.77 5.24 22.67
N SER A 273 1.04 5.07 23.96
CA SER A 273 2.09 5.80 24.70
C SER A 273 3.51 5.55 24.20
N LYS A 274 3.75 4.54 23.33
CA LYS A 274 5.04 4.39 22.65
C LYS A 274 5.35 5.52 21.68
N GLY A 275 4.33 6.27 21.23
CA GLY A 275 4.53 7.37 20.31
C GLY A 275 4.93 6.93 18.90
N PHE A 276 4.61 5.70 18.51
CA PHE A 276 4.74 5.26 17.12
C PHE A 276 3.74 6.00 16.25
N THR A 277 4.20 6.45 15.10
CA THR A 277 3.51 7.35 14.19
C THR A 277 3.34 6.72 12.82
N TRP A 278 2.27 7.10 12.13
CA TRP A 278 1.90 6.52 10.85
C TRP A 278 3.00 6.66 9.79
N LEU A 279 3.69 7.81 9.73
CA LEU A 279 4.69 8.05 8.69
C LEU A 279 5.89 7.10 8.82
N TYR A 280 6.52 7.05 9.99
CA TYR A 280 7.77 6.33 10.19
C TYR A 280 7.55 4.84 10.45
N GLU A 281 6.46 4.47 11.12
CA GLU A 281 6.21 3.09 11.53
C GLU A 281 5.38 2.28 10.53
N ALA A 282 4.60 2.93 9.65
CA ALA A 282 3.74 2.23 8.71
C ALA A 282 4.00 2.62 7.25
N ALA A 283 3.96 3.90 6.90
CA ALA A 283 3.98 4.34 5.51
C ALA A 283 5.32 4.16 4.79
N LEU A 284 6.43 4.65 5.36
CA LEU A 284 7.75 4.47 4.74
C LEU A 284 8.14 2.98 4.63
N PRO A 285 7.99 2.15 5.70
CA PRO A 285 8.23 0.71 5.60
C PRO A 285 7.30 0.02 4.61
N TYR A 286 6.03 0.41 4.52
CA TYR A 286 5.08 -0.14 3.54
C TYR A 286 5.55 0.10 2.11
N VAL A 287 5.96 1.33 1.77
CA VAL A 287 6.46 1.68 0.43
C VAL A 287 7.70 0.83 0.10
N GLU A 288 8.64 0.69 1.03
CA GLU A 288 9.83 -0.13 0.81
C GLU A 288 9.49 -1.62 0.68
N ALA A 289 8.68 -2.16 1.59
CA ALA A 289 8.33 -3.58 1.61
C ALA A 289 7.45 -4.01 0.45
N VAL A 290 6.46 -3.19 0.07
CA VAL A 290 5.42 -3.58 -0.90
C VAL A 290 5.72 -3.02 -2.29
N PHE A 291 6.13 -1.75 -2.39
CA PHE A 291 6.33 -1.13 -3.71
C PHE A 291 7.69 -1.44 -4.32
N TYR A 292 8.74 -1.49 -3.51
CA TYR A 292 10.08 -1.82 -3.98
C TYR A 292 10.36 -3.34 -3.90
N ARG A 293 10.24 -3.93 -2.71
CA ARG A 293 10.78 -5.27 -2.44
C ARG A 293 9.84 -6.40 -2.80
N THR A 294 8.83 -6.64 -1.97
CA THR A 294 7.90 -7.79 -1.98
C THR A 294 8.58 -9.16 -2.07
N ALA A 295 7.88 -10.23 -1.70
CA ALA A 295 8.39 -11.58 -1.94
C ALA A 295 8.48 -11.87 -3.45
N PRO A 296 9.53 -12.57 -3.94
CA PRO A 296 9.65 -12.91 -5.34
C PRO A 296 8.44 -13.71 -5.85
N PHE A 297 7.92 -13.38 -7.03
CA PHE A 297 6.74 -14.08 -7.53
C PHE A 297 7.10 -15.51 -7.89
N ARG A 298 6.33 -16.46 -7.37
CA ARG A 298 6.57 -17.89 -7.53
C ARG A 298 6.49 -18.34 -8.99
N GLY A 299 5.69 -17.64 -9.81
CA GLY A 299 5.56 -17.88 -11.24
C GLY A 299 6.63 -17.24 -12.12
N THR A 300 7.45 -16.31 -11.62
CA THR A 300 8.43 -15.57 -12.45
C THR A 300 9.89 -15.78 -12.06
N LYS A 301 10.17 -16.24 -10.83
CA LYS A 301 11.54 -16.45 -10.34
C LYS A 301 11.71 -17.84 -9.76
N SER A 302 12.84 -18.47 -10.07
CA SER A 302 13.24 -19.73 -9.45
C SER A 302 13.87 -19.49 -8.09
N TYR A 303 13.33 -20.15 -7.07
CA TYR A 303 13.89 -20.18 -5.71
C TYR A 303 15.02 -21.19 -5.56
N ASN A 304 15.48 -21.80 -6.66
CA ASN A 304 16.64 -22.68 -6.65
C ASN A 304 17.88 -21.88 -6.23
N ALA A 305 18.43 -22.20 -5.06
CA ALA A 305 19.62 -21.54 -4.50
C ALA A 305 20.85 -21.65 -5.42
N GLN A 306 20.93 -22.65 -6.31
CA GLN A 306 22.03 -22.77 -7.28
C GLN A 306 21.89 -21.83 -8.47
N ALA A 307 20.66 -21.43 -8.81
CA ALA A 307 20.38 -20.61 -9.98
C ALA A 307 20.64 -19.10 -9.73
N ASN A 308 20.79 -18.70 -8.46
CA ASN A 308 21.07 -17.31 -8.04
C ASN A 308 20.14 -16.26 -8.68
N GLN A 309 18.87 -16.61 -8.93
CA GLN A 309 17.87 -15.70 -9.50
C GLN A 309 17.20 -14.81 -8.45
N VAL A 310 17.10 -15.29 -7.21
CA VAL A 310 16.63 -14.52 -6.06
C VAL A 310 17.86 -14.06 -5.28
N PRO A 311 18.01 -12.74 -5.01
CA PRO A 311 19.13 -12.22 -4.24
C PRO A 311 19.25 -12.88 -2.86
N ALA A 312 20.47 -12.98 -2.35
CA ALA A 312 20.71 -13.42 -0.98
C ALA A 312 20.30 -12.35 0.05
N ASP A 313 20.53 -11.07 -0.29
CA ASP A 313 20.23 -9.94 0.58
C ASP A 313 18.85 -9.34 0.26
N GLN A 314 18.00 -9.19 1.27
CA GLN A 314 16.66 -8.62 1.13
C GLN A 314 16.62 -7.18 0.56
N LYS A 315 17.69 -6.40 0.75
CA LYS A 315 17.79 -5.02 0.22
C LYS A 315 17.81 -4.97 -1.32
N ASP A 316 18.08 -6.10 -1.97
CA ASP A 316 18.17 -6.22 -3.42
C ASP A 316 16.89 -6.79 -4.04
N PHE A 317 15.86 -7.02 -3.24
CA PHE A 317 14.57 -7.50 -3.71
C PHE A 317 13.89 -6.40 -4.54
N HIS A 318 13.44 -6.78 -5.72
CA HIS A 318 12.92 -5.88 -6.77
C HIS A 318 11.69 -6.52 -7.41
N TYR A 319 10.74 -6.93 -6.58
CA TYR A 319 9.55 -7.67 -6.98
C TYR A 319 8.25 -6.95 -6.61
N GLY A 320 8.37 -5.76 -6.01
CA GLY A 320 7.23 -4.90 -5.73
C GLY A 320 6.62 -4.31 -7.00
N ILE A 321 5.48 -3.63 -6.86
CA ILE A 321 4.69 -3.14 -8.01
C ILE A 321 5.49 -2.25 -8.97
N LEU A 322 6.52 -1.54 -8.51
CA LEU A 322 7.35 -0.68 -9.37
C LEU A 322 8.23 -1.48 -10.36
N TYR A 323 8.50 -2.76 -10.04
CA TYR A 323 9.31 -3.68 -10.84
C TYR A 323 8.50 -4.84 -11.43
N ALA A 324 7.25 -4.99 -11.01
CA ALA A 324 6.40 -6.10 -11.42
C ALA A 324 6.21 -6.14 -12.95
N ASP A 325 6.28 -7.34 -13.50
CA ASP A 325 5.73 -7.62 -14.82
C ASP A 325 4.23 -7.89 -14.67
N VAL A 326 3.41 -7.04 -15.28
CA VAL A 326 1.94 -7.08 -15.16
C VAL A 326 1.27 -7.80 -16.32
N PHE A 327 2.00 -8.13 -17.40
CA PHE A 327 1.44 -8.90 -18.50
C PHE A 327 0.99 -10.32 -18.13
N PRO A 328 1.67 -11.07 -17.23
CA PRO A 328 1.20 -12.38 -16.80
C PRO A 328 0.12 -12.32 -15.70
N VAL A 329 -0.47 -11.16 -15.40
CA VAL A 329 -1.64 -11.07 -14.50
C VAL A 329 -2.77 -11.96 -15.05
N GLY A 330 -3.46 -12.67 -14.16
CA GLY A 330 -4.46 -13.68 -14.53
C GLY A 330 -3.90 -15.09 -14.72
N THR A 331 -2.57 -15.26 -14.65
CA THR A 331 -1.91 -16.58 -14.74
C THR A 331 -1.49 -17.13 -13.37
N ALA A 332 -1.15 -18.41 -13.32
CA ALA A 332 -0.78 -19.09 -12.07
C ALA A 332 0.55 -18.58 -11.48
N GLY A 333 0.59 -18.39 -10.16
CA GLY A 333 1.81 -18.02 -9.44
C GLY A 333 2.14 -16.52 -9.46
N ILE A 334 1.20 -15.67 -9.85
CA ILE A 334 1.33 -14.20 -9.91
C ILE A 334 0.41 -13.54 -8.87
N PRO A 335 0.93 -13.19 -7.67
CA PRO A 335 0.12 -12.66 -6.56
C PRO A 335 -0.70 -11.40 -6.85
N PRO A 336 -0.19 -10.40 -7.61
CA PRO A 336 -0.96 -9.18 -7.92
C PRO A 336 -2.32 -9.44 -8.58
N THR A 337 -2.51 -10.60 -9.24
CA THR A 337 -3.79 -11.00 -9.84
C THR A 337 -4.95 -10.91 -8.86
N LEU A 338 -4.73 -11.24 -7.58
CA LEU A 338 -5.75 -11.16 -6.53
C LEU A 338 -6.29 -9.73 -6.38
N LEU A 339 -5.39 -8.74 -6.34
CA LEU A 339 -5.79 -7.34 -6.26
C LEU A 339 -6.42 -6.85 -7.57
N MET A 340 -5.86 -7.24 -8.73
CA MET A 340 -6.40 -6.80 -10.02
C MET A 340 -7.83 -7.30 -10.22
N GLN A 341 -8.15 -8.53 -9.78
CA GLN A 341 -9.51 -9.05 -9.78
C GLN A 341 -10.41 -8.24 -8.85
N ASP A 342 -9.97 -7.99 -7.60
CA ASP A 342 -10.76 -7.17 -6.66
C ASP A 342 -11.07 -5.78 -7.24
N MET A 343 -10.09 -5.10 -7.83
CA MET A 343 -10.27 -3.77 -8.42
C MET A 343 -11.16 -3.79 -9.67
N LEU A 344 -11.18 -4.90 -10.42
CA LEU A 344 -11.99 -5.02 -11.64
C LEU A 344 -13.48 -4.78 -11.34
N HIS A 345 -13.98 -5.24 -10.19
CA HIS A 345 -15.37 -5.09 -9.77
C HIS A 345 -15.79 -3.64 -9.52
N PHE A 346 -14.82 -2.77 -9.22
CA PHE A 346 -15.05 -1.40 -8.77
C PHE A 346 -14.48 -0.36 -9.73
N LEU A 347 -14.17 -0.76 -10.97
CA LEU A 347 -13.74 0.18 -12.00
C LEU A 347 -14.83 1.23 -12.26
N PRO A 348 -14.47 2.53 -12.27
CA PRO A 348 -15.42 3.55 -12.68
C PRO A 348 -15.77 3.42 -14.16
N PRO A 349 -17.00 3.80 -14.59
CA PRO A 349 -17.46 3.61 -15.96
C PRO A 349 -16.55 4.22 -17.03
N TYR A 350 -15.89 5.35 -16.74
CA TYR A 350 -14.97 5.99 -17.69
C TYR A 350 -13.71 5.16 -17.95
N LEU A 351 -13.25 4.35 -16.98
CA LEU A 351 -12.13 3.43 -17.22
C LEU A 351 -12.56 2.17 -17.96
N VAL A 352 -13.76 1.68 -17.70
CA VAL A 352 -14.35 0.56 -18.46
C VAL A 352 -14.46 0.94 -19.95
N ASP A 353 -15.05 2.10 -20.23
CA ASP A 353 -15.16 2.64 -21.59
C ASP A 353 -13.78 2.85 -22.24
N TYR A 354 -12.81 3.35 -21.48
CA TYR A 354 -11.44 3.51 -21.95
C TYR A 354 -10.79 2.17 -22.33
N TYR A 355 -10.78 1.17 -21.44
CA TYR A 355 -10.15 -0.13 -21.71
C TYR A 355 -10.83 -0.88 -22.85
N SER A 356 -12.15 -0.76 -23.00
CA SER A 356 -12.89 -1.39 -24.11
C SER A 356 -12.44 -0.93 -25.51
N LYS A 357 -11.80 0.26 -25.61
CA LYS A 357 -11.31 0.86 -26.86
C LYS A 357 -9.85 0.55 -27.17
N HIS A 358 -9.15 -0.15 -26.28
CA HIS A 358 -7.73 -0.43 -26.40
C HIS A 358 -7.45 -1.93 -26.37
N CYS A 359 -6.30 -2.33 -26.91
CA CYS A 359 -5.77 -3.69 -26.88
C CYS A 359 -6.83 -4.76 -27.25
N ARG A 360 -7.17 -5.68 -26.33
CA ARG A 360 -8.20 -6.72 -26.55
C ARG A 360 -9.54 -6.36 -25.91
N GLY A 361 -9.78 -5.08 -25.66
CA GLY A 361 -11.01 -4.57 -25.08
C GLY A 361 -11.25 -5.15 -23.68
N GLU A 362 -12.42 -5.75 -23.47
CA GLU A 362 -12.79 -6.35 -22.18
C GLU A 362 -12.02 -7.65 -21.86
N GLU A 363 -11.44 -8.33 -22.86
CA GLU A 363 -10.78 -9.63 -22.65
C GLU A 363 -9.48 -9.54 -21.85
N ASP A 364 -8.73 -8.44 -21.99
CA ASP A 364 -7.45 -8.21 -21.30
C ASP A 364 -7.51 -7.07 -20.27
N MET A 365 -8.70 -6.73 -19.79
CA MET A 365 -8.92 -5.65 -18.82
C MET A 365 -8.05 -5.79 -17.57
N LEU A 366 -7.82 -7.00 -17.05
CA LEU A 366 -6.95 -7.22 -15.89
C LEU A 366 -5.50 -6.75 -16.13
N ILE A 367 -5.00 -6.90 -17.36
CA ILE A 367 -3.64 -6.48 -17.74
C ILE A 367 -3.60 -4.97 -17.88
N GLN A 368 -4.56 -4.38 -18.61
CA GLN A 368 -4.66 -2.93 -18.80
C GLN A 368 -4.83 -2.20 -17.45
N LEU A 369 -5.68 -2.74 -16.58
CA LEU A 369 -5.86 -2.29 -15.19
C LEU A 369 -4.56 -2.40 -14.42
N GLY A 370 -3.82 -3.50 -14.55
CA GLY A 370 -2.53 -3.71 -13.89
C GLY A 370 -1.48 -2.67 -14.29
N VAL A 371 -1.42 -2.30 -15.58
CA VAL A 371 -0.54 -1.22 -16.07
C VAL A 371 -0.95 0.13 -15.50
N SER A 372 -2.24 0.47 -15.52
CA SER A 372 -2.76 1.70 -14.92
C SER A 372 -2.48 1.75 -13.41
N PHE A 373 -2.67 0.65 -12.68
CA PHE A 373 -2.37 0.55 -11.26
C PHE A 373 -0.89 0.77 -11.00
N GLN A 374 -0.01 0.19 -11.83
CA GLN A 374 1.44 0.42 -11.73
C GLN A 374 1.78 1.91 -11.91
N ARG A 375 1.15 2.61 -12.87
CA ARG A 375 1.29 4.07 -13.01
C ARG A 375 0.81 4.78 -11.76
N SER A 376 -0.37 4.45 -11.22
CA SER A 376 -0.87 5.01 -9.97
C SER A 376 0.12 4.87 -8.81
N MET A 377 0.78 3.71 -8.70
CA MET A 377 1.77 3.45 -7.63
C MET A 377 3.09 4.21 -7.85
N TYR A 378 3.50 4.47 -9.11
CA TYR A 378 4.58 5.42 -9.39
C TYR A 378 4.20 6.84 -8.96
N ASN A 379 2.94 7.26 -9.11
CA ASN A 379 2.48 8.56 -8.63
C ASN A 379 2.48 8.65 -7.09
N VAL A 380 1.98 7.61 -6.40
CA VAL A 380 2.04 7.54 -4.93
C VAL A 380 3.49 7.57 -4.45
N THR A 381 4.39 6.81 -5.09
CA THR A 381 5.82 6.81 -4.74
C THR A 381 6.45 8.19 -4.98
N SER A 382 6.02 8.90 -6.03
CA SER A 382 6.46 10.28 -6.28
C SER A 382 6.02 11.22 -5.15
N ALA A 383 4.78 11.10 -4.66
CA ALA A 383 4.31 11.85 -3.51
C ALA A 383 5.14 11.57 -2.26
N VAL A 384 5.51 10.31 -2.00
CA VAL A 384 6.38 9.94 -0.87
C VAL A 384 7.78 10.56 -1.02
N ILE A 385 8.37 10.50 -2.22
CA ILE A 385 9.67 11.14 -2.51
C ILE A 385 9.60 12.66 -2.28
N GLN A 386 8.53 13.32 -2.73
CA GLN A 386 8.34 14.76 -2.53
C GLN A 386 8.12 15.12 -1.05
N ALA A 387 7.35 14.31 -0.32
CA ALA A 387 7.13 14.48 1.11
C ALA A 387 8.44 14.32 1.88
N LEU A 388 9.23 13.28 1.60
CA LEU A 388 10.55 13.07 2.21
C LEU A 388 11.51 14.22 1.92
N ARG A 389 11.59 14.68 0.67
CA ARG A 389 12.40 15.85 0.30
C ARG A 389 11.95 17.08 1.08
N THR A 390 10.66 17.32 1.20
CA THR A 390 10.12 18.45 1.95
C THR A 390 10.42 18.35 3.46
N ALA A 391 10.41 17.14 4.01
CA ALA A 391 10.69 16.92 5.44
C ALA A 391 12.18 17.02 5.80
N LEU A 392 13.08 16.65 4.88
CA LEU A 392 14.51 16.44 5.18
C LEU A 392 15.44 17.45 4.49
N LEU A 393 14.96 18.12 3.44
CA LEU A 393 15.78 18.96 2.57
C LEU A 393 15.11 20.33 2.36
N TYR A 394 15.28 20.91 1.17
CA TYR A 394 14.98 22.31 0.91
C TYR A 394 13.73 22.46 0.02
N PRO A 395 13.03 23.60 0.09
CA PRO A 395 11.99 23.96 -0.88
C PRO A 395 12.51 23.94 -2.33
N LEU A 396 11.63 23.68 -3.29
CA LEU A 396 12.01 23.61 -4.71
C LEU A 396 12.31 24.99 -5.32
N ASP A 397 11.77 26.05 -4.73
CA ASP A 397 11.94 27.44 -5.15
C ASP A 397 13.12 28.15 -4.46
N ASP A 398 13.90 27.43 -3.65
CA ASP A 398 15.03 27.99 -2.90
C ASP A 398 16.01 28.75 -3.82
N PRO A 399 16.43 29.98 -3.45
CA PRO A 399 17.35 30.77 -4.27
C PRO A 399 18.79 30.23 -4.24
N ASN A 400 19.17 29.44 -3.24
CA ASN A 400 20.53 28.94 -3.08
C ASN A 400 20.79 27.74 -4.01
N PRO A 401 21.73 27.83 -4.97
CA PRO A 401 22.02 26.73 -5.88
C PRO A 401 22.52 25.47 -5.16
N LYS A 402 23.15 25.59 -3.99
CA LYS A 402 23.57 24.43 -3.19
C LYS A 402 22.38 23.65 -2.61
N HIS A 403 21.32 24.36 -2.23
CA HIS A 403 20.10 23.73 -1.71
C HIS A 403 19.37 22.95 -2.81
N LEU A 404 19.27 23.54 -4.00
CA LEU A 404 18.72 22.86 -5.17
C LEU A 404 19.56 21.67 -5.60
N GLN A 405 20.89 21.79 -5.51
CA GLN A 405 21.81 20.69 -5.81
C GLN A 405 21.62 19.52 -4.82
N ALA A 406 21.42 19.79 -3.53
CA ALA A 406 21.11 18.75 -2.55
C ALA A 406 19.78 18.05 -2.85
N ASN A 407 18.75 18.79 -3.29
CA ASN A 407 17.49 18.20 -3.76
C ASN A 407 17.70 17.30 -4.99
N ARG A 408 18.52 17.73 -5.95
CA ARG A 408 18.88 16.92 -7.12
C ARG A 408 19.57 15.62 -6.73
N GLU A 409 20.60 15.70 -5.88
CA GLU A 409 21.34 14.53 -5.40
C GLU A 409 20.41 13.53 -4.70
N PHE A 410 19.44 14.04 -3.93
CA PHE A 410 18.40 13.20 -3.35
C PHE A 410 17.53 12.53 -4.42
N PHE A 411 16.99 13.27 -5.38
CA PHE A 411 16.17 12.68 -6.45
C PHE A 411 16.96 11.67 -7.30
N GLU A 412 18.21 11.99 -7.65
CA GLU A 412 19.13 11.08 -8.33
C GLU A 412 19.36 9.82 -7.49
N SER A 413 19.57 9.94 -6.18
CA SER A 413 19.71 8.78 -5.29
C SER A 413 18.47 7.88 -5.27
N GLN A 414 17.27 8.46 -5.32
CA GLN A 414 16.03 7.69 -5.40
C GLN A 414 15.91 6.98 -6.74
N LEU A 415 16.23 7.66 -7.85
CA LEU A 415 16.13 7.05 -9.17
C LEU A 415 17.26 6.06 -9.49
N ASN A 416 18.43 6.19 -8.83
CA ASN A 416 19.52 5.22 -8.93
C ASN A 416 19.06 3.82 -8.55
N ARG A 417 18.05 3.68 -7.67
CA ARG A 417 17.44 2.40 -7.30
C ARG A 417 16.89 1.63 -8.51
N PHE A 418 16.39 2.34 -9.53
CA PHE A 418 15.89 1.77 -10.79
C PHE A 418 16.97 1.53 -11.84
N THR A 419 18.22 1.92 -11.59
CA THR A 419 19.35 1.80 -12.54
C THR A 419 20.34 0.70 -12.18
N ARG A 420 20.17 0.05 -11.02
CA ARG A 420 21.07 -1.00 -10.55
C ARG A 420 21.05 -2.21 -11.49
N ALA A 421 22.21 -2.64 -11.99
CA ALA A 421 22.28 -3.77 -12.90
C ALA A 421 22.22 -5.14 -12.20
N ASP A 422 22.52 -5.18 -10.89
CA ASP A 422 22.54 -6.41 -10.09
C ASP A 422 21.21 -7.17 -10.23
N TYR A 423 21.28 -8.49 -10.41
CA TYR A 423 20.11 -9.38 -10.53
C TYR A 423 19.07 -8.98 -11.60
N GLY A 424 19.42 -8.11 -12.55
CA GLY A 424 18.48 -7.58 -13.56
C GLY A 424 17.49 -6.54 -13.00
N ILE A 425 17.81 -5.88 -11.87
CA ILE A 425 16.94 -4.85 -11.27
C ILE A 425 16.58 -3.75 -12.28
N ARG A 426 17.57 -3.23 -13.01
CA ARG A 426 17.38 -2.19 -14.04
C ARG A 426 16.44 -2.63 -15.16
N ASP A 427 16.52 -3.89 -15.58
CA ASP A 427 15.70 -4.44 -16.65
C ASP A 427 14.26 -4.71 -16.18
N ALA A 428 14.09 -5.03 -14.89
CA ALA A 428 12.78 -5.20 -14.27
C ALA A 428 12.08 -3.86 -13.99
N ALA A 429 12.82 -2.79 -13.75
CA ALA A 429 12.26 -1.48 -13.40
C ALA A 429 11.33 -0.94 -14.50
N ARG A 430 10.07 -0.67 -14.14
CA ARG A 430 9.06 -0.19 -15.11
C ARG A 430 9.05 1.32 -15.32
N LEU A 431 9.96 2.05 -14.70
CA LEU A 431 10.04 3.51 -14.79
C LEU A 431 10.19 3.99 -16.23
N ARG A 432 10.92 3.26 -17.09
CA ARG A 432 11.04 3.57 -18.54
C ARG A 432 9.72 3.31 -19.27
N SER A 433 9.10 2.16 -19.01
CA SER A 433 7.87 1.70 -19.68
C SER A 433 6.71 2.65 -19.42
N ILE A 434 6.49 3.04 -18.16
CA ILE A 434 5.39 3.93 -17.75
C ILE A 434 5.53 5.38 -18.24
N GLN A 435 6.62 5.74 -18.92
CA GLN A 435 6.75 7.03 -19.61
C GLN A 435 5.98 7.06 -20.93
N SER A 436 5.75 5.90 -21.55
CA SER A 436 5.06 5.80 -22.84
C SER A 436 3.58 5.46 -22.65
N GLN A 437 2.72 6.15 -23.40
CA GLN A 437 1.31 5.77 -23.49
C GLN A 437 1.09 4.47 -24.26
N ASP A 438 2.10 3.97 -24.99
CA ASP A 438 2.02 2.69 -25.70
C ASP A 438 2.18 1.48 -24.77
N TYR A 439 2.64 1.69 -23.54
CA TYR A 439 2.67 0.64 -22.52
C TYR A 439 1.27 0.52 -21.91
N ARG A 440 0.52 -0.51 -22.33
CA ARG A 440 -0.89 -0.76 -22.01
C ARG A 440 -1.12 -2.23 -21.70
#